data_AF-A0A536EXB6-F1
#
_entry.id   AF-A0A536EXB6-F1
#
_cell.length_a   1.000
_cell.length_b   1.000
_cell.length_c   1.000
_cell.angle_alpha   90.00
_cell.angle_beta   90.00
_cell.angle_gamma   90.00
#
_symmetry.space_group_name_H-M   'P 1'
#
loop_
_entity.id
_entity.type
_entity.pdbx_description
1 polymer ?
#
loop_
_entity_poly.entity_id
_entity_poly.type
_entity_poly.pdbx_seq_one_letter_code
_entity_poly.pdbx_strand_id
1 'polypeptide(L)'
;MRVLISGGGTGGHLFPAIAVAQALSQSEPDSTLLYVGRRGGIEERVVGRYGVPMQTIVAAKLDMENLWRNWPLPFVLPRALIQSAR
;
A
#
# COMPACT_ATOMS: atom_id res chain seq x y z
N MET A 1 -4.29 5.85 -18.70
CA MET A 1 -4.28 6.56 -17.38
C MET A 1 -3.23 5.92 -16.46
N ARG A 2 -2.67 6.63 -15.46
CA ARG A 2 -1.83 6.02 -14.42
C ARG A 2 -2.56 6.09 -13.08
N VAL A 3 -2.78 4.94 -12.44
CA VAL A 3 -3.53 4.82 -11.18
C VAL A 3 -2.64 4.21 -10.12
N LEU A 4 -2.56 4.89 -8.97
CA LEU A 4 -1.90 4.37 -7.78
C LEU A 4 -2.93 4.15 -6.68
N ILE A 5 -2.99 2.94 -6.17
CA ILE A 5 -3.87 2.57 -5.06
C ILE A 5 -3.00 2.34 -3.84
N SER A 6 -3.31 3.00 -2.73
CA SER A 6 -2.67 2.72 -1.45
C SER A 6 -3.73 2.41 -0.41
N GLY A 7 -3.41 1.49 0.49
CA GLY A 7 -4.31 1.00 1.51
C GLY A 7 -3.75 -0.27 2.12
N GLY A 8 -4.28 -0.67 3.28
CA GLY A 8 -3.78 -1.87 3.95
C GLY A 8 -4.08 -1.88 5.44
N GLY A 9 -3.42 -2.80 6.15
CA GLY A 9 -3.55 -2.97 7.60
C GLY A 9 -4.68 -3.92 8.03
N THR A 10 -5.81 -3.96 7.33
CA THR A 10 -6.91 -4.93 7.54
C THR A 10 -7.61 -5.30 6.23
N GLY A 11 -8.45 -6.36 6.26
CA GLY A 11 -9.25 -6.78 5.10
C GLY A 11 -10.29 -5.74 4.65
N GLY A 12 -10.82 -4.93 5.57
CA GLY A 12 -11.96 -4.04 5.30
C GLY A 12 -11.72 -2.99 4.22
N HIS A 13 -10.50 -2.48 4.08
CA HIS A 13 -10.12 -1.54 3.01
C HIS A 13 -9.40 -2.24 1.86
N LEU A 14 -8.76 -3.37 2.13
CA LEU A 14 -7.95 -4.12 1.19
C LEU A 14 -8.78 -4.73 0.06
N PHE A 15 -9.86 -5.46 0.39
CA PHE A 15 -10.67 -6.13 -0.62
C PHE A 15 -11.44 -5.16 -1.53
N PRO A 16 -12.05 -4.07 -1.01
CA PRO A 16 -12.61 -3.03 -1.87
C PRO A 16 -11.59 -2.42 -2.83
N ALA A 17 -10.37 -2.15 -2.35
CA ALA A 17 -9.30 -1.61 -3.18
C ALA A 17 -8.87 -2.57 -4.30
N ILE A 18 -8.82 -3.88 -4.01
CA ILE A 18 -8.55 -4.93 -5.01
C ILE A 18 -9.71 -5.01 -6.03
N ALA A 19 -10.95 -4.95 -5.58
CA ALA A 19 -12.11 -4.98 -6.48
C ALA A 19 -12.10 -3.80 -7.45
N VAL A 20 -11.79 -2.59 -6.96
CA VAL A 20 -11.61 -1.40 -7.80
C VAL A 20 -10.45 -1.57 -8.79
N ALA A 21 -9.32 -2.11 -8.34
CA ALA A 21 -8.18 -2.39 -9.21
C ALA A 21 -8.55 -3.33 -10.36
N GLN A 22 -9.25 -4.42 -10.06
CA GLN A 22 -9.68 -5.39 -11.07
C GLN A 22 -10.71 -4.81 -12.04
N ALA A 23 -11.68 -4.05 -11.54
CA ALA A 23 -12.66 -3.37 -12.37
C ALA A 23 -12.00 -2.39 -13.34
N LEU A 24 -11.03 -1.60 -12.86
CA LEU A 24 -10.25 -0.67 -13.69
C LEU A 24 -9.44 -1.39 -14.76
N SER A 25 -8.78 -2.51 -14.42
CA SER A 25 -8.03 -3.30 -15.41
C SER A 25 -8.94 -3.89 -16.49
N GLN A 26 -10.22 -4.10 -16.23
CA GLN A 26 -11.20 -4.56 -17.22
C GLN A 26 -11.78 -3.42 -18.04
N SER A 27 -12.14 -2.30 -17.41
CA SER A 27 -12.77 -1.16 -18.09
C SER A 27 -11.79 -0.31 -18.88
N GLU A 28 -10.53 -0.23 -18.44
CA GLU A 28 -9.45 0.52 -19.08
C GLU A 28 -8.17 -0.31 -19.17
N PRO A 29 -8.05 -1.20 -20.17
CA PRO A 29 -6.88 -2.08 -20.33
C PRO A 29 -5.56 -1.34 -20.54
N ASP A 30 -5.61 -0.14 -21.13
CA ASP A 30 -4.44 0.72 -21.36
C ASP A 30 -4.01 1.50 -20.11
N SER A 31 -4.72 1.34 -18.99
CA SER A 31 -4.34 1.96 -17.72
C SER A 31 -3.17 1.22 -17.06
N THR A 32 -2.23 2.00 -16.53
CA THR A 32 -1.15 1.46 -15.70
C THR A 32 -1.55 1.55 -14.24
N LEU A 33 -1.76 0.40 -13.61
CA LEU A 33 -2.19 0.32 -12.22
C LEU A 33 -1.06 -0.21 -11.33
N LEU A 34 -0.82 0.48 -10.21
CA LEU A 34 0.13 0.06 -9.19
C LEU A 34 -0.52 0.13 -7.80
N TYR A 35 -0.48 -0.98 -7.07
CA TYR A 35 -0.81 -1.02 -5.66
C TYR A 35 0.44 -0.75 -4.81
N VAL A 36 0.36 0.14 -3.83
CA VAL A 36 1.43 0.41 -2.86
C VAL A 36 0.95 0.06 -1.46
N GLY A 37 1.65 -0.87 -0.83
CA GLY A 37 1.32 -1.36 0.51
C GLY A 37 2.53 -1.41 1.44
N ARG A 38 2.29 -1.72 2.72
CA ARG A 38 3.37 -1.85 3.70
C ARG A 38 4.10 -3.18 3.52
N ARG A 39 5.43 -3.11 3.59
CA ARG A 39 6.27 -4.31 3.72
C ARG A 39 5.94 -5.13 4.96
N GLY A 40 5.73 -6.43 4.79
CA GLY A 40 5.30 -7.38 5.82
C GLY A 40 3.81 -7.31 6.16
N GLY A 41 3.04 -6.46 5.48
CA GLY A 41 1.60 -6.31 5.67
C GLY A 41 0.80 -7.50 5.14
N ILE A 42 -0.49 -7.53 5.50
CA ILE A 42 -1.43 -8.51 4.92
C ILE A 42 -1.60 -8.26 3.41
N GLU A 43 -1.57 -7.00 3.01
CA GLU A 43 -1.67 -6.54 1.63
C GLU A 43 -0.59 -7.16 0.73
N GLU A 44 0.66 -7.25 1.18
CA GLU A 44 1.76 -7.85 0.40
C GLU A 44 1.47 -9.31 0.03
N ARG A 45 0.82 -10.06 0.95
CA ARG A 45 0.45 -11.46 0.70
C ARG A 45 -0.82 -11.61 -0.11
N VAL A 46 -1.78 -10.71 0.07
CA VAL A 46 -3.12 -10.84 -0.50
C VAL A 46 -3.18 -10.24 -1.90
N VAL A 47 -2.72 -9.00 -2.10
CA VAL A 47 -2.80 -8.28 -3.39
C VAL A 47 -2.11 -9.07 -4.51
N GLY A 48 -0.91 -9.60 -4.24
CA GLY A 48 -0.17 -10.40 -5.22
C GLY A 48 -0.92 -11.67 -5.68
N ARG A 49 -1.77 -12.27 -4.82
CA ARG A 49 -2.59 -13.44 -5.19
C ARG A 49 -3.72 -13.09 -6.17
N TYR A 50 -4.14 -11.83 -6.22
CA TYR A 50 -5.18 -11.36 -7.13
C TYR A 50 -4.62 -10.84 -8.46
N GLY A 51 -3.31 -11.02 -8.71
CA GLY A 51 -2.68 -10.61 -9.97
C GLY A 51 -2.53 -9.09 -10.14
N VAL A 52 -2.69 -8.32 -9.06
CA VAL A 52 -2.54 -6.86 -9.09
C VAL A 52 -1.06 -6.49 -8.91
N PRO A 53 -0.46 -5.68 -9.81
CA PRO A 53 0.91 -5.21 -9.64
C PRO A 53 1.08 -4.46 -8.33
N MET A 54 2.09 -4.85 -7.54
CA MET A 54 2.29 -4.31 -6.21
C MET A 54 3.76 -3.93 -5.95
N GLN A 55 3.95 -2.80 -5.26
CA GLN A 55 5.20 -2.41 -4.63
C GLN A 55 5.01 -2.24 -3.12
N THR A 56 6.11 -2.41 -2.39
CA THR A 56 6.13 -2.25 -0.93
C THR A 56 6.95 -1.06 -0.49
N ILE A 57 6.39 -0.32 0.48
CA ILE A 57 7.08 0.76 1.19
C ILE A 57 7.23 0.38 2.66
N VAL A 58 8.31 0.85 3.29
CA VAL A 58 8.42 0.76 4.75
C VAL A 58 7.49 1.80 5.35
N ALA A 59 6.53 1.35 6.16
CA ALA A 59 5.61 2.23 6.88
C ALA A 59 5.42 1.73 8.30
N ALA A 60 5.16 2.65 9.23
CA ALA A 60 4.88 2.36 10.62
C ALA A 60 3.53 2.98 11.01
N LYS A 61 2.86 2.39 12.01
CA LYS A 61 1.64 2.98 12.56
C LYS A 61 2.02 4.21 13.38
N LEU A 62 1.24 5.27 13.22
CA LEU A 62 1.26 6.42 14.12
C LEU A 62 0.29 6.12 15.26
N ASP A 63 0.81 6.07 16.49
CA ASP A 63 0.01 5.91 17.69
C ASP A 63 -0.21 7.28 18.33
N MET A 64 -1.46 7.75 18.32
CA MET A 64 -1.82 9.06 18.86
C MET A 64 -2.06 9.03 20.38
N GLU A 65 -2.28 7.85 20.97
CA GLU A 65 -2.54 7.69 22.41
C GLU A 65 -1.23 7.51 23.19
N ASN A 66 -0.28 6.77 22.61
CA ASN A 66 1.03 6.50 23.21
C ASN A 66 2.16 6.99 22.31
N LEU A 67 2.49 8.27 22.42
CA LEU A 67 3.55 8.92 21.63
C LEU A 67 4.91 8.20 21.72
N TRP A 68 5.24 7.58 22.85
CA TRP A 68 6.49 6.81 23.02
C TRP A 68 6.60 5.60 22.09
N ARG A 69 5.47 5.00 21.66
CA ARG A 69 5.48 3.88 20.70
C ARG A 69 5.87 4.32 19.29
N ASN A 70 5.90 5.63 19.04
CA ASN A 70 6.32 6.23 17.77
C ASN A 70 7.84 6.38 17.65
N TRP A 71 8.63 5.87 18.60
CA TRP A 71 10.10 5.91 18.53
C TRP A 71 10.71 5.35 17.22
N PRO A 72 10.09 4.42 16.46
CA PRO A 72 10.63 4.00 15.17
C PRO A 72 10.40 5.00 14.04
N LEU A 73 9.46 5.95 14.18
CA LEU A 73 9.08 6.89 13.13
C LEU A 73 10.25 7.74 12.60
N PRO A 74 11.15 8.30 13.43
CA PRO A 74 12.30 9.05 12.96
C PRO A 74 13.22 8.27 12.01
N PHE A 75 13.24 6.93 12.10
CA PHE A 75 14.03 6.07 11.22
C PHE A 75 13.24 5.58 10.01
N VAL A 76 11.95 5.32 10.19
CA VAL A 76 11.06 4.81 9.14
C VAL A 76 10.70 5.90 8.13
N LEU A 77 10.41 7.13 8.57
CA LEU A 77 9.95 8.21 7.71
C LEU A 77 10.99 8.61 6.63
N PRO A 78 12.27 8.88 6.94
CA PRO A 78 13.24 9.22 5.91
C PRO A 78 13.42 8.08 4.90
N ARG A 79 13.40 6.83 5.38
CA ARG A 79 13.51 5.65 4.53
C ARG A 79 12.31 5.52 3.59
N ALA A 80 11.10 5.76 4.08
CA ALA A 80 9.87 5.76 3.29
C ALA A 80 9.91 6.86 2.22
N LEU A 81 10.31 8.08 2.58
CA LEU A 81 10.40 9.20 1.64
C LEU A 81 11.43 8.95 0.51
N ILE A 82 12.58 8.37 0.85
CA ILE A 82 13.58 7.97 -0.15
C ILE A 82 13.03 6.87 -1.06
N GLN A 83 12.23 5.94 -0.53
CA GLN A 83 11.60 4.89 -1.33
C GLN A 83 10.52 5.44 -2.26
N SER A 84 9.72 6.42 -1.83
CA SER A 84 8.68 7.02 -2.68
C SER A 84 9.23 7.90 -3.81
N ALA A 85 10.47 8.35 -3.70
CA ALA A 85 11.14 9.15 -4.72
C ALA A 85 11.76 8.31 -5.85
N ARG A 86 11.72 6.97 -5.74
CA ARG A 86 12.24 6.02 -6.73
C ARG A 86 11.09 5.42 -7.52
#